data_AF-A0A3C0W0X6-F1
#
_entry.id   AF-A0A3C0W0X6-F1
#
_cell.length_a   1.000
_cell.length_b   1.000
_cell.length_c   1.000
_cell.angle_alpha   90.00
_cell.angle_beta   90.00
_cell.angle_gamma   90.00
#
_symmetry.space_group_name_H-M   'P 1'
#
loop_
_entity.id
_entity.type
_entity.pdbx_description
1 polymer ?
#
loop_
_entity_poly.entity_id
_entity_poly.type
_entity_poly.pdbx_seq_one_letter_code
_entity_poly.pdbx_strand_id
1 'polypeptide(L)'
;GFLPFNFPKGGVFLGDGGSHIVGFLLAVLAILPDFYSAANPHKWLVATPLLVLLVPLADLVSVILIRHRLGQAVWVGDNNHFSHRLVRAGLAKPRAVLLLLLISAVAGAVTMIP
;
A
#
# COMPACT_ATOMS: atom_id res chain seq x y z
N GLY A 1 -10.12 5.49 16.22
CA GLY A 1 -9.68 5.05 14.87
C GLY A 1 -9.97 3.56 14.68
N PHE A 2 -9.87 3.05 13.45
CA PHE A 2 -10.19 1.65 13.09
C PHE A 2 -9.20 0.62 13.67
N LEU A 3 -7.90 0.93 13.70
CA LEU A 3 -6.83 0.00 14.04
C LEU A 3 -6.98 -0.73 15.40
N PRO A 4 -7.36 -0.09 16.52
CA PRO A 4 -7.56 -0.78 17.80
C PRO A 4 -8.62 -1.90 17.79
N PHE A 5 -9.58 -1.85 16.87
CA PHE A 5 -10.63 -2.86 16.74
C PHE A 5 -10.28 -3.95 15.71
N ASN A 6 -9.31 -3.69 14.84
CA ASN A 6 -8.87 -4.61 13.79
C ASN A 6 -7.57 -5.35 14.16
N PHE A 7 -6.57 -4.66 14.71
CA PHE A 7 -5.28 -5.26 15.01
C PHE A 7 -5.25 -5.81 16.45
N PRO A 8 -4.66 -7.00 16.71
CA PRO A 8 -4.11 -7.99 15.77
C PRO A 8 -5.09 -9.12 15.41
N LYS A 9 -6.25 -9.22 16.08
CA LYS A 9 -7.16 -10.38 15.99
C LYS A 9 -8.35 -10.19 15.03
N GLY A 10 -8.52 -9.01 14.44
CA GLY A 10 -9.51 -8.76 13.38
C GLY A 10 -10.96 -8.76 13.84
N GLY A 11 -11.27 -8.14 14.99
CA GLY A 11 -12.65 -8.13 15.51
C GLY A 11 -13.64 -7.34 14.65
N VAL A 12 -13.14 -6.36 13.88
CA VAL A 12 -13.89 -5.58 12.90
C VAL A 12 -13.11 -5.56 11.58
N PHE A 13 -13.81 -5.83 10.47
CA PHE A 13 -13.25 -5.77 9.12
C PHE A 13 -13.62 -4.46 8.43
N LEU A 14 -12.70 -3.91 7.65
CA LEU A 14 -12.94 -2.68 6.88
C LEU A 14 -13.99 -2.90 5.78
N GLY A 15 -14.01 -4.10 5.19
CA GLY A 15 -14.91 -4.49 4.11
C GLY A 15 -14.72 -3.68 2.83
N ASP A 16 -15.56 -3.94 1.84
CA ASP A 16 -15.53 -3.21 0.56
C ASP A 16 -15.93 -1.74 0.74
N GLY A 17 -16.92 -1.48 1.61
CA GLY A 17 -17.39 -0.11 1.89
C GLY A 17 -16.29 0.80 2.42
N GLY A 18 -15.43 0.31 3.33
CA GLY A 18 -14.33 1.11 3.85
C GLY A 18 -13.10 1.13 2.94
N SER A 19 -12.73 -0.01 2.36
CA SER A 19 -11.49 -0.12 1.56
C SER A 19 -11.54 0.70 0.27
N HIS A 20 -12.68 0.73 -0.43
CA HIS A 20 -12.83 1.54 -1.65
C HIS A 20 -12.79 3.05 -1.34
N ILE A 21 -13.42 3.48 -0.24
CA ILE A 21 -13.38 4.89 0.19
C ILE A 21 -11.93 5.29 0.52
N VAL A 22 -11.21 4.48 1.30
CA VAL A 22 -9.81 4.75 1.63
C VAL A 22 -8.95 4.80 0.37
N GLY A 23 -9.11 3.85 -0.55
CA GLY A 23 -8.40 3.84 -1.83
C GLY A 23 -8.68 5.08 -2.68
N PHE A 24 -9.95 5.50 -2.77
CA PHE A 24 -10.34 6.72 -3.48
C PHE A 24 -9.72 7.97 -2.86
N LEU A 25 -9.77 8.12 -1.53
CA LEU A 25 -9.16 9.25 -0.84
C LEU A 25 -7.64 9.29 -1.06
N LEU A 26 -6.96 8.14 -0.99
CA LEU A 26 -5.53 8.05 -1.29
C LEU A 26 -5.22 8.47 -2.73
N ALA A 27 -6.06 8.09 -3.70
CA ALA A 27 -5.88 8.52 -5.09
C ALA A 27 -6.06 10.04 -5.26
N VAL A 28 -7.05 10.64 -4.60
CA VAL A 28 -7.24 12.10 -4.61
C VAL A 28 -6.02 12.81 -4.01
N LEU A 29 -5.55 12.35 -2.84
CA LEU A 29 -4.38 12.93 -2.17
C LEU A 29 -3.07 12.71 -2.94
N ALA A 30 -3.00 11.69 -3.78
CA ALA A 30 -1.86 11.43 -4.66
C ALA A 30 -1.82 12.34 -5.90
N ILE A 31 -2.97 12.86 -6.34
CA ILE A 31 -3.09 13.63 -7.60
C ILE A 31 -3.19 15.14 -7.33
N LEU A 32 -3.89 15.54 -6.27
CA LEU A 32 -4.24 16.94 -6.02
C LEU A 32 -3.06 17.87 -5.70
N PRO A 33 -2.02 17.45 -4.94
CA PRO A 33 -0.90 18.33 -4.61
C PRO A 33 -0.02 18.63 -5.82
N ASP A 34 0.47 19.86 -5.92
CA ASP A 34 1.52 20.21 -6.86
C ASP A 34 2.89 19.91 -6.26
N PHE A 35 3.52 18.83 -6.74
CA PHE A 35 4.80 18.35 -6.25
C PHE A 35 6.00 19.07 -6.89
N TYR A 36 5.79 19.90 -7.92
CA TYR A 36 6.85 20.67 -8.55
C TYR A 36 6.37 22.07 -8.90
N SER A 37 6.90 23.06 -8.19
CA SER A 37 6.58 24.46 -8.43
C SER A 37 7.83 25.33 -8.32
N ALA A 38 7.74 26.59 -8.73
CA ALA A 38 8.84 27.54 -8.54
C ALA A 38 9.25 27.69 -7.06
N ALA A 39 8.31 27.43 -6.14
CA ALA A 39 8.58 27.42 -4.69
C ALA A 39 9.19 26.09 -4.20
N ASN A 40 9.03 25.00 -4.95
CA ASN A 40 9.56 23.67 -4.65
C ASN A 40 10.35 23.12 -5.86
N PRO A 41 11.59 23.57 -6.10
CA PRO A 41 12.34 23.28 -7.33
C PRO A 41 12.87 21.83 -7.40
N HIS A 42 12.66 21.03 -6.36
CA HIS A 42 13.16 19.65 -6.25
C HIS A 42 12.36 18.72 -7.17
N LYS A 43 12.83 18.55 -8.41
CA LYS A 43 12.18 17.74 -9.46
C LYS A 43 11.86 16.29 -9.03
N TRP A 44 12.61 15.72 -8.09
CA TRP A 44 12.39 14.36 -7.63
C TRP A 44 11.11 14.21 -6.78
N LEU A 45 10.58 15.31 -6.23
CA LEU A 45 9.33 15.31 -5.45
C LEU A 45 8.12 14.86 -6.27
N VAL A 46 8.19 14.91 -7.61
CA VAL A 46 7.15 14.36 -8.49
C VAL A 46 6.94 12.85 -8.27
N ALA A 47 7.93 12.14 -7.72
CA ALA A 47 7.82 10.73 -7.34
C ALA A 47 7.12 10.49 -5.99
N THR A 48 6.79 11.54 -5.23
CA THR A 48 6.19 11.44 -3.88
C THR A 48 4.95 10.54 -3.84
N PRO A 49 3.97 10.64 -4.76
CA PRO A 49 2.81 9.75 -4.76
C PRO A 49 3.18 8.27 -4.89
N LEU A 50 4.18 7.97 -5.73
CA LEU A 50 4.66 6.60 -5.94
C LEU A 50 5.36 6.04 -4.70
N LEU A 51 6.11 6.88 -4.00
CA LEU A 51 6.82 6.49 -2.76
C LEU A 51 5.86 6.30 -1.59
N VAL A 52 4.91 7.20 -1.40
CA VAL A 52 3.89 7.10 -0.34
C VAL A 52 2.99 5.88 -0.55
N LEU A 53 2.66 5.56 -1.80
CA LEU A 53 1.85 4.40 -2.19
C LEU A 53 2.69 3.16 -2.56
N LEU A 54 3.97 3.13 -2.20
CA LEU A 54 4.89 2.08 -2.64
C LEU A 54 4.38 0.67 -2.34
N VAL A 55 3.96 0.41 -1.09
CA VAL A 55 3.48 -0.92 -0.68
C VAL A 55 2.23 -1.36 -1.45
N PRO A 56 1.11 -0.60 -1.48
CA PRO A 56 -0.07 -1.03 -2.22
C PRO A 56 0.16 -1.12 -3.73
N LEU A 57 0.95 -0.22 -4.33
CA LEU A 57 1.25 -0.28 -5.77
C LEU A 57 2.15 -1.47 -6.11
N ALA A 58 3.20 -1.73 -5.33
CA ALA A 58 4.08 -2.87 -5.55
C ALA A 58 3.34 -4.20 -5.36
N ASP A 59 2.43 -4.28 -4.37
CA ASP A 59 1.61 -5.47 -4.15
C ASP A 59 0.63 -5.71 -5.32
N LEU A 60 -0.04 -4.65 -5.78
CA LEU A 60 -0.90 -4.68 -6.95
C LEU A 60 -0.15 -5.20 -8.19
N VAL A 61 1.00 -4.61 -8.50
CA VAL A 61 1.83 -5.02 -9.64
C VAL A 61 2.30 -6.47 -9.47
N SER A 62 2.77 -6.85 -8.28
CA SER A 62 3.20 -8.22 -8.00
C SER A 62 2.07 -9.23 -8.24
N VAL A 63 0.87 -8.95 -7.74
CA VAL A 63 -0.28 -9.85 -7.88
C VAL A 63 -0.73 -9.95 -9.33
N ILE A 64 -0.80 -8.83 -10.06
CA ILE A 64 -1.11 -8.83 -11.50
C ILE A 64 -0.09 -9.68 -12.27
N LEU A 65 1.20 -9.51 -12.01
CA LEU A 65 2.26 -10.27 -12.69
C LEU A 65 2.18 -11.78 -12.39
N ILE A 66 1.91 -12.15 -11.13
CA ILE A 66 1.74 -13.56 -10.74
C ILE A 66 0.53 -14.15 -11.48
N ARG A 67 -0.62 -13.47 -11.46
CA ARG A 67 -1.84 -13.95 -12.14
C ARG A 67 -1.64 -14.10 -13.63
N HIS A 68 -1.01 -13.11 -14.27
CA HIS A 68 -0.67 -13.16 -15.68
C HIS A 68 0.22 -14.37 -16.02
N ARG A 69 1.25 -14.65 -15.21
CA ARG A 69 2.13 -15.83 -15.41
C ARG A 69 1.41 -17.17 -15.20
N LEU A 70 0.37 -17.20 -14.39
CA LEU A 70 -0.45 -18.39 -14.14
C LEU A 70 -1.62 -18.53 -15.13
N GLY A 71 -1.78 -17.61 -16.09
CA GLY A 71 -2.92 -17.60 -17.03
C GLY A 71 -4.27 -17.33 -16.34
N GLN A 72 -4.26 -16.72 -15.16
CA GLN A 72 -5.46 -16.42 -14.39
C GLN A 72 -5.98 -15.02 -14.71
N ALA A 73 -7.30 -14.86 -14.69
CA ALA A 73 -7.93 -13.56 -14.86
C ALA A 73 -7.61 -12.60 -13.69
N VAL A 74 -7.39 -11.33 -14.01
CA VAL A 74 -6.93 -10.32 -13.03
C VAL A 74 -7.95 -10.04 -11.93
N TRP A 75 -9.26 -10.19 -12.21
CA TRP A 75 -10.35 -9.94 -11.25
C TRP A 75 -10.63 -11.11 -10.29
N VAL A 76 -9.95 -12.24 -10.44
CA VAL A 76 -10.12 -13.39 -9.53
C VAL A 76 -9.30 -13.16 -8.27
N GLY A 77 -9.95 -13.20 -7.11
CA GLY A 77 -9.29 -13.07 -5.81
C GLY A 77 -8.35 -14.24 -5.51
N ASP A 78 -7.21 -13.95 -4.88
CA ASP A 78 -6.24 -14.95 -4.43
C ASP A 78 -5.56 -14.54 -3.11
N ASN A 79 -4.67 -15.40 -2.60
CA ASN A 79 -3.86 -15.15 -1.40
C ASN A 79 -2.39 -14.84 -1.76
N ASN A 80 -2.13 -14.20 -2.90
CA ASN A 80 -0.77 -13.89 -3.37
C ASN A 80 -0.26 -12.52 -2.97
N HIS A 81 -1.05 -11.76 -2.21
CA HIS A 81 -0.64 -10.49 -1.62
C HIS A 81 0.56 -10.65 -0.67
N PHE A 82 1.36 -9.60 -0.53
CA PHE A 82 2.57 -9.58 0.31
C PHE A 82 2.30 -10.00 1.75
N SER A 83 1.17 -9.60 2.34
CA SER A 83 0.78 -10.01 3.69
C SER A 83 0.72 -11.54 3.83
N HIS A 84 0.05 -12.22 2.90
CA HIS A 84 -0.05 -13.67 2.86
C HIS A 84 1.27 -14.34 2.48
N ARG A 85 2.04 -13.75 1.58
CA ARG A 85 3.36 -14.28 1.19
C ARG A 85 4.37 -14.22 2.34
N LEU A 86 4.40 -13.14 3.12
CA LEU A 86 5.24 -13.01 4.31
C LEU A 86 4.86 -14.04 5.38
N VAL A 87 3.56 -14.27 5.58
CA VAL A 87 3.09 -15.31 6.50
C VAL A 87 3.47 -16.71 6.01
N ARG A 88 3.32 -17.00 4.70
CA ARG A 88 3.80 -18.25 4.09
C ARG A 88 5.32 -18.43 4.20
N ALA A 89 6.08 -17.34 4.23
CA ALA A 89 7.53 -17.34 4.45
C ALA A 89 7.92 -17.53 5.93
N GLY A 90 6.97 -17.69 6.85
CA GLY A 90 7.23 -18.00 8.26
C GLY A 90 7.04 -16.85 9.25
N LEU A 91 6.64 -15.65 8.80
CA LEU A 91 6.33 -14.55 9.72
C LEU A 91 4.97 -14.77 10.40
N ALA A 92 4.90 -14.47 11.70
CA ALA A 92 3.60 -14.34 12.37
C ALA A 92 2.79 -13.19 11.75
N LYS A 93 1.46 -13.35 11.63
CA LYS A 93 0.55 -12.34 11.03
C LYS A 93 0.81 -10.90 11.53
N PRO A 94 0.94 -10.63 12.85
CA PRO A 94 1.19 -9.27 13.33
C PRO A 94 2.54 -8.72 12.86
N ARG A 95 3.57 -9.58 12.78
CA ARG A 95 4.91 -9.18 12.32
C ARG A 95 4.91 -8.84 10.83
N ALA A 96 4.16 -9.60 10.02
CA ALA A 96 4.00 -9.28 8.60
C ALA A 96 3.33 -7.92 8.40
N VAL A 97 2.26 -7.62 9.15
CA VAL A 97 1.58 -6.31 9.10
C VAL A 97 2.51 -5.18 9.54
N LEU A 98 3.22 -5.35 10.67
CA LEU A 98 4.14 -4.34 11.18
C LEU A 98 5.30 -4.07 10.21
N LEU A 99 5.82 -5.10 9.55
CA LEU A 99 6.86 -4.95 8.53
C LEU A 99 6.36 -4.13 7.35
N LEU A 100 5.16 -4.43 6.84
CA LEU A 100 4.55 -3.65 5.75
C LEU A 100 4.31 -2.19 6.16
N LEU A 101 3.83 -1.95 7.38
CA LEU A 101 3.67 -0.60 7.92
C LEU A 101 5.01 0.13 8.04
N LEU A 102 6.06 -0.55 8.49
CA LEU A 102 7.41 0.01 8.59
C LEU A 102 7.95 0.42 7.22
N ILE A 103 7.79 -0.44 6.20
CA ILE A 103 8.22 -0.13 4.83
C ILE A 103 7.45 1.09 4.29
N SER A 104 6.13 1.15 4.48
CA SER A 104 5.33 2.32 4.09
C SER A 104 5.78 3.59 4.80
N ALA A 105 6.05 3.52 6.11
CA ALA A 105 6.50 4.66 6.90
C ALA A 105 7.89 5.16 6.46
N VAL A 106 8.83 4.25 6.21
CA VAL A 106 10.16 4.60 5.69
C VAL A 106 10.06 5.22 4.31
N ALA A 107 9.27 4.64 3.40
CA ALA A 107 9.09 5.19 2.05
C ALA A 107 8.47 6.60 2.07
N GLY A 108 7.49 6.85 2.95
CA GLY A 108 6.94 8.18 3.17
C GLY A 108 7.94 9.15 3.81
N ALA A 109 8.75 8.70 4.77
CA ALA A 109 9.75 9.56 5.41
C ALA A 109 10.82 10.05 4.42
N VAL A 110 11.17 9.24 3.42
CA VAL A 110 12.09 9.63 2.34
C VAL A 110 11.59 10.85 1.57
N THR A 111 10.28 11.03 1.41
CA THR A 111 9.71 12.18 0.69
C THR A 111 9.78 13.49 1.48
N MET A 112 10.12 13.42 2.77
CA MET A 112 10.25 14.59 3.65
C MET A 112 11.71 15.09 3.75
N ILE A 113 12.66 14.37 3.15
CA ILE A 113 14.05 14.82 3.07
C ILE A 113 14.11 15.97 2.05
N PRO A 114 14.74 17.11 2.37
CA PRO A 114 14.87 18.24 1.44
C PRO A 114 15.79 17.94 0.24
#